data_AF-A0A4Q4CSB7-F1
#
_entry.id   AF-A0A4Q4CSB7-F1
#
_cell.length_a   1.000
_cell.length_b   1.000
_cell.length_c   1.000
_cell.angle_alpha   90.00
_cell.angle_beta   90.00
_cell.angle_gamma   90.00
#
_symmetry.space_group_name_H-M   'P 1'
#
loop_
_entity.id
_entity.type
_entity.pdbx_description
1 polymer ?
#
loop_
_entity_poly.entity_id
_entity_poly.type
_entity_poly.pdbx_seq_one_letter_code
_entity_poly.pdbx_strand_id
1 'polypeptide(L)'
;MDACAPSGSATPVTYWMNRLQGLTDAPPFLVTLNGTDKIAADSVVETMHYTHPLYTPGSVAAQSDLPSLNRADTVYAGAYHGWGFHEDGCRSGIAAARALGASW
;
A
#
# COMPACT_ATOMS: atom_id res chain seq x y z
N MET A 1 17.70 -21.00 -8.32
CA MET A 1 17.22 -20.94 -6.93
C MET A 1 15.73 -20.74 -6.99
N ASP A 2 14.98 -21.83 -7.19
CA ASP A 2 13.52 -21.83 -7.29
C ASP A 2 12.93 -22.03 -5.91
N ALA A 3 12.70 -20.95 -5.17
CA ALA A 3 12.08 -21.03 -3.85
C ALA A 3 11.24 -19.78 -3.55
N CYS A 4 10.06 -19.69 -4.19
CA CYS A 4 8.87 -19.01 -3.67
C CYS A 4 7.69 -19.24 -4.63
N ALA A 5 7.41 -20.51 -4.98
CA ALA A 5 6.11 -20.81 -5.58
C ALA A 5 5.06 -20.75 -4.45
N PRO A 6 4.05 -19.86 -4.50
CA PRO A 6 3.04 -19.78 -3.45
C PRO A 6 2.31 -21.13 -3.35
N SER A 7 2.50 -21.84 -2.24
CA SER A 7 1.69 -23.02 -1.92
C SER A 7 0.28 -22.58 -1.56
N GLY A 8 -0.71 -23.30 -2.08
CA GLY A 8 -2.11 -22.86 -2.16
C GLY A 8 -2.81 -22.49 -0.85
N SER A 9 -3.89 -21.72 -1.06
CA SER A 9 -4.77 -21.00 -0.13
C SER A 9 -4.21 -19.67 0.40
N ALA A 10 -4.83 -18.57 -0.02
CA ALA A 10 -4.62 -17.27 0.59
C ALA A 10 -4.96 -17.38 2.09
N THR A 11 -4.06 -16.92 2.96
CA THR A 11 -4.36 -16.84 4.39
C THR A 11 -5.18 -15.59 4.64
N PRO A 12 -6.47 -15.69 4.99
CA PRO A 12 -7.28 -14.52 5.28
C PRO A 12 -6.80 -13.87 6.57
N VAL A 13 -6.76 -12.54 6.58
CA VAL A 13 -6.47 -11.75 7.78
C VAL A 13 -7.70 -10.92 8.08
N THR A 14 -8.20 -10.98 9.31
CA THR A 14 -9.34 -10.16 9.76
C THR A 14 -8.91 -9.23 10.88
N TYR A 15 -9.14 -7.95 10.69
CA TYR A 15 -8.92 -6.91 11.69
C TYR A 15 -10.22 -6.63 12.43
N TRP A 16 -10.15 -6.60 13.77
CA TRP A 16 -11.25 -6.12 14.60
C TRP A 16 -11.13 -4.62 14.83
N MET A 17 -11.85 -3.85 14.03
CA MET A 17 -11.70 -2.40 13.94
C MET A 17 -12.16 -1.69 15.22
N ASN A 18 -13.19 -2.21 15.91
CA ASN A 18 -13.64 -1.59 17.16
C ASN A 18 -12.52 -1.57 18.20
N ARG A 19 -11.76 -2.66 18.33
CA ARG A 19 -10.63 -2.69 19.26
C ARG A 19 -9.48 -1.82 18.79
N LEU A 20 -9.18 -1.83 17.49
CA LEU A 20 -8.07 -1.06 16.93
C LEU A 20 -8.31 0.46 17.03
N GLN A 21 -9.57 0.89 16.88
CA GLN A 21 -9.95 2.31 16.82
C GLN A 21 -10.70 2.81 18.07
N GLY A 22 -11.00 1.94 19.03
CA GLY A 22 -11.71 2.31 20.28
C GLY A 22 -13.20 2.60 20.11
N LEU A 23 -13.89 1.89 19.20
CA LEU A 23 -15.32 2.11 18.92
C LEU A 23 -16.21 1.32 19.89
N THR A 24 -16.53 1.90 21.05
CA THR A 24 -17.25 1.22 22.15
C THR A 24 -18.75 1.10 21.94
N ASP A 25 -19.39 2.11 21.33
CA ASP A 25 -20.85 2.18 21.15
C ASP A 25 -21.27 1.89 19.69
N ALA A 26 -20.44 1.13 18.97
CA ALA A 26 -20.64 0.76 17.58
C ALA A 26 -20.91 -0.75 17.45
N PRO A 27 -21.64 -1.19 16.41
CA PRO A 27 -21.70 -2.61 16.08
C PRO A 27 -20.30 -3.16 15.72
N PRO A 28 -20.10 -4.49 15.72
CA PRO A 28 -18.81 -5.07 15.33
C PRO A 28 -18.44 -4.74 13.87
N PHE A 29 -17.30 -4.08 13.69
CA PHE A 29 -16.68 -3.82 12.40
C PHE A 29 -15.45 -4.69 12.21
N LEU A 30 -15.51 -5.52 11.17
CA LEU A 30 -14.47 -6.45 10.78
C LEU A 30 -13.99 -6.10 9.37
N VAL A 31 -12.67 -6.02 9.18
CA VAL A 31 -12.07 -5.86 7.86
C VAL A 31 -11.30 -7.12 7.54
N THR A 32 -11.77 -7.88 6.56
CA THR A 32 -11.15 -9.13 6.13
C THR A 32 -10.45 -8.93 4.79
N LEU A 33 -9.16 -9.27 4.72
CA LEU A 33 -8.37 -9.25 3.49
C LEU A 33 -8.39 -10.63 2.83
N ASN A 34 -8.67 -10.67 1.52
CA ASN A 34 -8.60 -11.86 0.67
C ASN A 34 -9.41 -13.08 1.19
N GLY A 35 -10.60 -12.85 1.74
CA GLY A 35 -11.47 -13.89 2.31
C GLY A 35 -12.95 -13.68 2.07
N THR A 36 -13.33 -12.99 0.99
CA THR A 36 -14.71 -12.61 0.68
C THR A 36 -15.66 -13.82 0.60
N ASP A 37 -15.16 -14.98 0.17
CA ASP A 37 -15.91 -16.25 0.10
C ASP A 37 -16.41 -16.75 1.46
N LYS A 38 -15.85 -16.23 2.56
CA LYS A 38 -16.15 -16.65 3.94
C LYS A 38 -17.11 -15.73 4.66
N ILE A 39 -17.62 -14.69 3.99
CA ILE A 39 -18.44 -13.64 4.58
C ILE A 39 -19.85 -13.75 4.03
N ALA A 40 -20.85 -13.71 4.92
CA ALA A 40 -22.25 -13.69 4.49
C ALA A 40 -22.54 -12.39 3.73
N ALA A 41 -23.15 -12.49 2.54
CA ALA A 41 -23.31 -11.35 1.63
C ALA A 41 -24.11 -10.18 2.25
N ASP A 42 -25.05 -10.48 3.13
CA ASP A 42 -25.87 -9.51 3.87
C ASP A 42 -25.11 -8.80 5.01
N SER A 43 -23.93 -9.31 5.39
CA SER A 43 -23.05 -8.71 6.40
C SER A 43 -21.95 -7.81 5.80
N VAL A 44 -21.83 -7.75 4.47
CA VAL A 44 -20.83 -6.93 3.79
C VAL A 44 -21.28 -5.48 3.78
N VAL A 45 -20.54 -4.61 4.48
CA VAL A 45 -20.80 -3.16 4.48
C VAL A 45 -20.25 -2.51 3.21
N GLU A 46 -19.04 -2.88 2.80
CA GLU A 46 -18.35 -2.32 1.64
C GLU A 46 -17.25 -3.29 1.16
N THR A 47 -16.91 -3.25 -0.13
CA THR A 47 -15.80 -4.02 -0.70
C THR A 47 -14.85 -3.10 -1.45
N MET A 48 -13.58 -3.09 -1.05
CA MET A 48 -12.54 -2.31 -1.72
C MET A 48 -11.52 -3.22 -2.40
N HIS A 49 -11.07 -2.81 -3.58
CA HIS A 49 -10.01 -3.49 -4.33
C HIS A 49 -8.73 -2.65 -4.28
N TYR A 50 -7.67 -3.22 -3.72
CA TYR A 50 -6.35 -2.60 -3.63
C TYR A 50 -5.31 -3.47 -4.30
N THR A 51 -4.36 -2.83 -4.98
CA THR A 51 -3.15 -3.49 -5.49
C THR A 51 -1.98 -3.09 -4.60
N HIS A 52 -1.28 -4.08 -4.04
CA HIS A 52 -0.07 -3.84 -3.26
C HIS A 52 1.16 -4.05 -4.15
N PRO A 53 2.11 -3.09 -4.20
CA PRO A 53 3.34 -3.27 -4.94
C PRO A 53 4.17 -4.41 -4.32
N LEU A 54 4.69 -5.29 -5.18
CA LEU A 54 5.57 -6.38 -4.77
C LEU A 54 7.02 -5.88 -4.77
N TYR A 55 7.62 -5.84 -3.58
CA TYR A 55 9.03 -5.52 -3.43
C TYR A 55 9.90 -6.76 -3.65
N THR A 56 10.57 -6.77 -4.79
CA THR A 56 11.64 -7.72 -5.12
C THR A 56 13.00 -7.03 -5.01
N PRO A 57 14.11 -7.79 -4.89
CA PRO A 57 15.45 -7.21 -4.96
C PRO A 57 15.67 -6.33 -6.20
N GLY A 58 15.12 -6.73 -7.35
CA GLY A 58 15.16 -5.94 -8.58
C GLY A 58 14.38 -4.63 -8.46
N SER A 59 13.18 -4.65 -7.89
CA SER A 59 12.39 -3.42 -7.69
C SER A 59 13.05 -2.45 -6.71
N VAL A 60 13.72 -2.95 -5.67
CA VAL A 60 14.45 -2.12 -4.70
C VAL A 60 15.71 -1.54 -5.34
N ALA A 61 16.46 -2.35 -6.10
CA ALA A 61 17.63 -1.87 -6.83
C ALA A 61 17.28 -0.76 -7.83
N ALA A 62 16.16 -0.89 -8.55
CA ALA A 62 15.71 0.11 -9.52
C ALA A 62 15.36 1.47 -8.89
N GLN A 63 15.19 1.57 -7.57
CA GLN A 63 14.87 2.84 -6.92
C GLN A 63 15.97 3.89 -7.07
N SER A 64 17.24 3.49 -7.19
CA SER A 64 18.35 4.43 -7.42
C SER A 64 18.23 5.14 -8.77
N ASP A 65 17.51 4.54 -9.71
CA ASP A 65 17.40 5.03 -11.08
C ASP A 65 16.20 5.98 -11.25
N LEU A 66 15.27 6.03 -10.29
CA LEU A 66 14.08 6.88 -10.35
C LEU A 66 14.39 8.35 -10.62
N PRO A 67 15.42 8.99 -10.01
CA PRO A 67 15.75 10.39 -10.31
C PRO A 67 16.10 10.63 -11.78
N SER A 68 16.64 9.62 -12.48
CA SER A 68 17.01 9.73 -13.91
C SER A 68 15.80 9.82 -14.84
N LEU A 69 14.62 9.42 -14.36
CA LEU A 69 13.37 9.49 -15.11
C LEU A 69 12.81 10.90 -15.18
N ASN A 70 13.20 11.77 -14.23
CA ASN A 70 12.70 13.13 -14.16
C ASN A 70 13.06 13.94 -15.42
N ARG A 71 12.21 14.93 -15.71
CA ARG A 71 12.33 15.90 -16.80
C ARG A 71 12.13 17.31 -16.22
N ALA A 72 12.32 18.33 -17.06
CA ALA A 72 12.27 19.72 -16.63
C ALA A 72 10.93 20.12 -15.98
N ASP A 73 9.83 19.55 -16.45
CA ASP A 73 8.46 19.85 -16.04
C ASP A 73 7.71 18.65 -15.43
N THR A 74 8.38 17.49 -15.38
CA THR A 74 7.78 16.22 -14.93
C THR A 74 8.71 15.55 -13.94
N VAL A 75 8.26 15.42 -12.70
CA VAL A 75 9.00 14.77 -11.62
C VAL A 75 8.12 13.70 -10.98
N TYR A 76 8.70 12.53 -10.72
CA TYR A 76 7.97 11.39 -10.17
C TYR A 76 8.02 11.40 -8.63
N ALA A 77 6.91 10.98 -8.01
CA ALA A 77 6.78 10.77 -6.58
C ALA A 77 5.85 9.59 -6.29
N GLY A 78 5.97 9.01 -5.11
CA GLY A 78 5.13 7.92 -4.65
C GLY A 78 5.84 6.99 -3.70
N ALA A 79 5.08 6.12 -3.04
CA ALA A 79 5.60 5.21 -2.02
C ALA A 79 6.70 4.25 -2.51
N TYR A 80 6.79 4.03 -3.83
CA TYR A 80 7.85 3.26 -4.49
C TYR A 80 9.23 3.95 -4.49
N HIS A 81 9.34 5.21 -4.05
CA HIS A 81 10.61 5.89 -3.75
C HIS A 81 11.19 5.50 -2.36
N GLY A 82 10.76 4.37 -1.82
CA GLY A 82 11.14 3.86 -0.51
C GLY A 82 10.53 2.49 -0.25
N TRP A 83 10.02 2.24 0.95
CA TRP A 83 9.56 0.92 1.35
C TRP A 83 8.06 0.69 1.15
N GLY A 84 7.38 1.57 0.39
CA GLY A 84 5.97 1.41 0.08
C GLY A 84 5.02 1.94 1.14
N PHE A 85 5.54 2.70 2.13
CA PHE A 85 4.72 3.28 3.18
C PHE A 85 4.26 4.70 2.84
N HIS A 86 3.29 5.18 3.61
CA HIS A 86 2.72 6.51 3.46
C HIS A 86 3.78 7.61 3.64
N GLU A 87 4.75 7.39 4.53
CA GLU A 87 5.85 8.32 4.75
C GLU A 87 6.77 8.45 3.53
N ASP A 88 7.03 7.36 2.80
CA ASP A 88 7.81 7.41 1.56
C ASP A 88 7.07 8.20 0.47
N GLY A 89 5.75 8.06 0.41
CA GLY A 89 4.89 8.88 -0.45
C GLY A 89 4.98 10.36 -0.10
N CYS A 90 4.87 10.70 1.20
CA CYS A 90 4.97 12.08 1.67
C CYS A 90 6.35 12.69 1.38
N ARG A 91 7.42 11.98 1.77
CA ARG A 91 8.82 12.39 1.57
C ARG A 91 9.13 12.63 0.09
N SER A 92 8.73 11.70 -0.78
CA SER A 92 8.96 11.82 -2.22
C SER A 92 8.14 12.96 -2.85
N GLY A 93 6.93 13.22 -2.37
CA GLY A 93 6.13 14.37 -2.81
C GLY A 93 6.82 15.71 -2.50
N ILE A 94 7.37 15.86 -1.29
CA ILE A 94 8.16 17.05 -0.93
C ILE A 94 9.40 17.18 -1.82
N ALA A 95 10.12 16.07 -2.07
CA ALA A 95 11.29 16.08 -2.95
C ALA A 95 10.92 16.50 -4.39
N ALA A 96 9.81 16.00 -4.92
CA ALA A 96 9.32 16.36 -6.24
C ALA A 96 8.93 17.84 -6.34
N ALA A 97 8.21 18.36 -5.34
CA ALA A 97 7.84 19.77 -5.29
C ALA A 97 9.07 20.69 -5.28
N ARG A 98 10.11 20.34 -4.51
CA ARG A 98 11.39 21.07 -4.48
C ARG A 98 12.12 21.02 -5.82
N ALA A 99 12.13 19.88 -6.50
CA ALA A 99 12.73 19.74 -7.82
C ALA A 99 12.03 20.63 -8.87
N LEU A 100 10.74 20.91 -8.68
CA LEU A 100 9.95 21.85 -9.49
C LEU A 100 10.06 23.31 -9.02
N GLY A 101 10.92 23.61 -8.05
CA GLY A 101 11.20 24.98 -7.58
C GLY A 101 10.28 25.50 -6.47
N ALA A 102 9.40 24.67 -5.90
CA ALA A 102 8.57 25.07 -4.76
C ALA A 102 9.38 25.08 -3.45
N SER A 103 9.13 26.08 -2.59
CA SER A 103 9.62 26.14 -1.22
C SER A 103 8.51 25.76 -0.23
N TRP A 104 8.81 24.88 0.73
CA TRP A 104 7.93 24.37 1.78
C TRP A 104 8.66 24.44 3.12
#